data_AF-A0A1D3K8I6-F1
#
_entry.id   AF-A0A1D3K8I6-F1
#
_cell.length_a   1.000
_cell.length_b   1.000
_cell.length_c   1.000
_cell.angle_alpha   90.00
_cell.angle_beta   90.00
_cell.angle_gamma   90.00
#
_symmetry.space_group_name_H-M   'P 1'
#
loop_
_entity.id
_entity.type
_entity.pdbx_description
1 polymer ?
#
loop_
_entity_poly.entity_id
_entity_poly.type
_entity_poly.pdbx_seq_one_letter_code
_entity_poly.pdbx_strand_id
1 'polypeptide(L)'
;MQPIHTTEAKSLISETYPVVYGTLKRGTLRKFLHDGSSSVFSCKSIRQRKSAATLFTSGVDAALKKVQAIVDKYAGLPTEGLFDGYEPEPAHPEGMIYWDDLLRAVDLVALYDHLVALTYKYPSHLDESPKAIRKAAMIVTMRPLCRVRRASRIANSGRAFEQG
;
A
#
# COMPACT_ATOMS: atom_id res chain seq x y z
N MET A 1 6.13 -11.47 9.11
CA MET A 1 5.09 -10.46 8.82
C MET A 1 5.75 -9.10 8.80
N GLN A 2 5.52 -8.28 7.76
CA GLN A 2 6.24 -7.02 7.60
C GLN A 2 5.70 -5.95 8.57
N PRO A 3 6.53 -5.39 9.47
CA PRO A 3 6.12 -4.35 10.40
C PRO A 3 6.03 -2.98 9.73
N ILE A 4 5.10 -2.16 10.19
CA ILE A 4 4.88 -0.77 9.78
C ILE A 4 5.00 0.15 11.00
N HIS A 5 5.80 1.20 10.93
CA HIS A 5 6.28 1.94 12.10
C HIS A 5 5.70 3.35 12.19
N THR A 6 5.78 4.12 11.11
CA THR A 6 5.46 5.55 11.10
C THR A 6 3.97 5.81 11.17
N THR A 7 3.57 6.91 11.81
CA THR A 7 2.16 7.32 11.94
C THR A 7 1.49 7.47 10.59
N GLU A 8 2.18 8.04 9.60
CA GLU A 8 1.72 8.14 8.21
C GLU A 8 1.39 6.78 7.61
N ALA A 9 2.31 5.81 7.68
CA ALA A 9 2.09 4.50 7.08
C ALA A 9 1.03 3.70 7.85
N LYS A 10 1.01 3.80 9.19
CA LYS A 10 -0.05 3.22 10.03
C LYS A 10 -1.43 3.74 9.66
N SER A 11 -1.55 5.01 9.29
CA SER A 11 -2.81 5.60 8.82
C SER A 11 -3.39 4.93 7.56
N LEU A 12 -2.57 4.16 6.82
CA LEU A 12 -2.98 3.37 5.66
C LEU A 12 -3.25 1.90 6.01
N ILE A 13 -2.91 1.41 7.20
CA ILE A 13 -3.15 0.01 7.60
C ILE A 13 -4.66 -0.24 7.77
N SER A 14 -5.31 0.56 8.61
CA SER A 14 -6.71 0.38 8.99
C SER A 14 -7.37 1.71 9.39
N GLU A 15 -8.70 1.69 9.52
CA GLU A 15 -9.47 2.88 9.90
C GLU A 15 -9.26 3.28 11.38
N THR A 16 -8.71 2.40 12.22
CA THR A 16 -8.44 2.68 13.65
C THR A 16 -7.36 3.72 13.86
N TYR A 17 -6.44 3.90 12.90
CA TYR A 17 -5.39 4.91 12.98
C TYR A 17 -5.90 6.26 12.46
N PRO A 18 -5.53 7.40 13.09
CA PRO A 18 -5.98 8.71 12.64
C PRO A 18 -5.47 9.05 11.24
N VAL A 19 -6.14 9.96 10.55
CA VAL A 19 -5.72 10.43 9.22
C VAL A 19 -4.66 11.53 9.36
N VAL A 20 -3.53 11.43 8.65
CA VAL A 20 -2.41 12.38 8.81
C VAL A 20 -2.52 13.64 7.93
N TYR A 21 -3.06 13.54 6.71
CA TYR A 21 -3.12 14.68 5.76
C TYR A 21 -4.55 15.14 5.37
N GLY A 22 -5.52 15.06 6.29
CA GLY A 22 -6.88 15.60 6.14
C GLY A 22 -7.91 14.62 5.53
N THR A 23 -9.06 15.13 5.08
CA THR A 23 -10.31 14.38 4.76
C THR A 23 -10.30 13.55 3.46
N LEU A 24 -9.13 13.14 2.96
CA LEU A 24 -9.07 12.24 1.82
C LEU A 24 -9.82 10.95 2.16
N LYS A 25 -10.81 10.56 1.33
CA LYS A 25 -11.36 9.20 1.37
C LYS A 25 -10.20 8.22 1.18
N ARG A 26 -9.72 7.66 2.28
CA ARG A 26 -8.58 6.74 2.28
C ARG A 26 -9.03 5.30 2.09
N GLY A 27 -8.29 4.59 1.26
CA GLY A 27 -8.32 3.13 1.22
C GLY A 27 -7.33 2.64 2.26
N THR A 28 -7.67 1.52 2.89
CA THR A 28 -6.82 0.89 3.90
C THR A 28 -6.33 -0.46 3.41
N LEU A 29 -5.11 -0.82 3.79
CA LEU A 29 -4.42 -2.04 3.40
C LEU A 29 -5.23 -3.27 3.82
N ARG A 30 -5.68 -3.33 5.07
CA ARG A 30 -6.46 -4.47 5.57
C ARG A 30 -7.76 -4.67 4.79
N LYS A 31 -8.45 -3.57 4.44
CA LYS A 31 -9.66 -3.65 3.61
C LYS A 31 -9.34 -4.08 2.17
N PHE A 32 -8.26 -3.55 1.60
CA PHE A 32 -7.78 -3.96 0.27
C PHE A 32 -7.50 -5.47 0.23
N LEU A 33 -6.74 -5.99 1.20
CA LEU A 33 -6.38 -7.40 1.30
C LEU A 33 -7.61 -8.28 1.51
N HIS A 34 -8.51 -7.88 2.41
CA HIS A 34 -9.74 -8.62 2.70
C HIS A 34 -10.68 -8.68 1.49
N ASP A 35 -11.10 -7.52 0.97
CA ASP A 35 -12.08 -7.45 -0.11
C ASP A 35 -11.50 -7.99 -1.44
N GLY A 36 -10.21 -7.71 -1.69
CA GLY A 36 -9.48 -8.20 -2.84
C GLY A 36 -9.33 -9.72 -2.81
N SER A 37 -8.84 -10.29 -1.70
CA SER A 37 -8.64 -11.74 -1.60
C SER A 37 -9.97 -12.48 -1.68
N SER A 38 -11.02 -11.97 -1.03
CA SER A 38 -12.37 -12.53 -1.11
C SER A 38 -12.88 -12.57 -2.56
N SER A 39 -12.67 -11.48 -3.31
CA SER A 39 -13.06 -11.40 -4.73
C SER A 39 -12.25 -12.32 -5.64
N VAL A 40 -10.96 -12.54 -5.33
CA VAL A 40 -10.13 -13.48 -6.07
C VAL A 40 -10.55 -14.91 -5.74
N PHE A 41 -10.69 -15.29 -4.47
CA PHE A 41 -11.04 -16.64 -4.07
C PHE A 41 -12.44 -17.09 -4.56
N SER A 42 -13.38 -16.16 -4.74
CA SER A 42 -14.70 -16.46 -5.29
C SER A 42 -14.69 -16.85 -6.78
N CYS A 43 -13.58 -16.61 -7.49
CA CYS A 43 -13.43 -17.00 -8.89
C CYS A 43 -13.30 -18.52 -9.04
N LYS A 44 -13.97 -19.08 -10.07
CA LYS A 44 -14.14 -20.52 -10.27
C LYS A 44 -12.87 -21.23 -10.75
N SER A 45 -12.06 -20.56 -11.57
CA SER A 45 -10.86 -21.14 -12.17
C SER A 45 -9.60 -20.36 -11.82
N ILE A 46 -8.45 -21.03 -11.87
CA ILE A 46 -7.15 -20.39 -11.64
C ILE A 46 -6.88 -19.24 -12.63
N ARG A 47 -7.35 -19.37 -13.88
CA ARG A 47 -7.23 -18.31 -14.90
C ARG A 47 -8.01 -17.06 -14.48
N GLN A 48 -9.25 -17.23 -14.03
CA GLN A 48 -10.06 -16.12 -13.52
C GLN A 48 -9.44 -15.48 -12.27
N ARG A 49 -8.91 -16.29 -11.35
CA ARG A 49 -8.22 -15.78 -10.15
C ARG A 49 -7.04 -14.87 -10.50
N LYS A 50 -6.19 -15.31 -11.43
CA LYS A 50 -5.06 -14.51 -11.92
C LYS A 50 -5.53 -13.20 -12.58
N SER A 51 -6.52 -13.26 -13.48
CA SER A 51 -7.08 -12.06 -14.11
C SER A 51 -7.70 -11.10 -13.09
N ALA A 52 -8.43 -11.61 -12.10
CA ALA A 52 -8.99 -10.81 -11.02
C ALA A 52 -7.87 -10.17 -10.19
N ALA A 53 -6.85 -10.92 -9.79
CA ALA A 53 -5.70 -10.40 -9.05
C ALA A 53 -5.02 -9.23 -9.79
N THR A 54 -4.79 -9.35 -11.10
CA THR A 54 -4.21 -8.27 -11.93
C THR A 54 -5.02 -6.97 -11.90
N LEU A 55 -6.36 -7.05 -11.82
CA LEU A 55 -7.21 -5.85 -11.69
C LEU A 55 -6.93 -5.07 -10.40
N PHE A 56 -6.57 -5.76 -9.33
CA PHE A 56 -6.21 -5.14 -8.05
C PHE A 56 -4.74 -4.70 -8.02
N THR A 57 -3.82 -5.49 -8.55
CA THR A 57 -2.37 -5.27 -8.39
C THR A 57 -1.74 -4.30 -9.39
N SER A 58 -2.31 -4.14 -10.60
CA SER A 58 -1.74 -3.23 -11.61
C SER A 58 -1.55 -1.78 -11.12
N GLY A 59 -2.50 -1.28 -10.32
CA GLY A 59 -2.38 0.04 -9.68
C GLY A 59 -1.35 0.08 -8.56
N VAL A 60 -1.14 -1.03 -7.85
CA VAL A 60 -0.14 -1.18 -6.79
C VAL A 60 1.26 -1.18 -7.40
N ASP A 61 1.49 -1.92 -8.48
CA ASP A 61 2.79 -1.98 -9.16
C ASP A 61 3.24 -0.63 -9.71
N ALA A 62 2.30 0.12 -10.30
CA ALA A 62 2.58 1.48 -10.75
C ALA A 62 2.89 2.44 -9.60
N ALA A 63 2.28 2.25 -8.43
CA ALA A 63 2.55 3.03 -7.24
C ALA A 63 3.91 2.66 -6.61
N LEU A 64 4.24 1.36 -6.55
CA LEU A 64 5.54 0.87 -6.08
C LEU A 64 6.68 1.55 -6.83
N LYS A 65 6.64 1.51 -8.17
CA LYS A 65 7.67 2.16 -9.01
C LYS A 65 7.81 3.66 -8.72
N LYS A 66 6.69 4.35 -8.48
CA LYS A 66 6.70 5.79 -8.20
C LYS A 66 7.25 6.13 -6.83
N VAL A 67 6.88 5.36 -5.80
CA VAL A 67 7.40 5.57 -4.44
C VAL A 67 8.87 5.17 -4.38
N GLN A 68 9.26 4.07 -5.03
CA GLN A 68 10.65 3.63 -5.15
C GLN A 68 11.52 4.70 -5.77
N ALA A 69 11.10 5.33 -6.87
CA ALA A 69 11.84 6.41 -7.50
C ALA A 69 12.07 7.63 -6.58
N ILE A 70 11.24 7.81 -5.55
CA ILE A 70 11.46 8.85 -4.53
C ILE A 70 12.45 8.34 -3.47
N VAL A 71 12.30 7.08 -3.02
CA VAL A 71 13.22 6.43 -2.07
C VAL A 71 14.64 6.40 -2.64
N ASP A 72 14.80 6.12 -3.94
CA ASP A 72 16.09 6.06 -4.63
C ASP A 72 16.83 7.41 -4.59
N LYS A 73 16.14 8.54 -4.39
CA LYS A 73 16.79 9.85 -4.18
C LYS A 73 17.54 9.94 -2.84
N TYR A 74 17.23 9.04 -1.90
CA TYR A 74 17.90 8.88 -0.61
C TYR A 74 18.93 7.73 -0.64
N ALA A 75 19.20 7.14 -1.81
CA ALA A 75 20.18 6.06 -1.94
C ALA A 75 21.57 6.51 -1.45
N GLY A 76 22.25 5.63 -0.72
CA GLY A 76 23.56 5.89 -0.12
C GLY A 76 23.52 6.52 1.27
N LEU A 77 22.35 6.89 1.79
CA LEU A 77 22.21 7.35 3.17
C LEU A 77 22.14 6.18 4.17
N PRO A 78 22.71 6.34 5.38
CA PRO A 78 22.63 5.32 6.44
C PRO A 78 21.20 5.01 6.88
N THR A 79 20.84 3.74 6.91
CA THR A 79 19.48 3.28 7.30
C THR A 79 19.41 2.71 8.73
N GLU A 80 20.53 2.66 9.45
CA GLU A 80 20.56 2.20 10.83
C GLU A 80 19.70 3.11 11.72
N GLY A 81 18.90 2.52 12.60
CA GLY A 81 18.06 3.26 13.54
C GLY A 81 16.96 4.11 12.89
N LEU A 82 16.60 3.84 11.63
CA LEU A 82 15.59 4.62 10.91
C LEU A 82 14.22 4.63 11.61
N PHE A 83 13.92 3.55 12.34
CA PHE A 83 12.66 3.36 13.06
C PHE A 83 12.84 3.38 14.59
N ASP A 84 13.96 3.91 15.10
CA ASP A 84 14.18 4.00 16.55
C ASP A 84 13.09 4.86 17.21
N GLY A 85 12.51 4.34 18.30
CA GLY A 85 11.42 4.99 19.01
C GLY A 85 10.02 4.84 18.37
N TYR A 86 9.90 4.15 17.23
CA TYR A 86 8.61 3.79 16.66
C TYR A 86 8.17 2.41 17.12
N GLU A 87 6.93 2.30 17.58
CA GLU A 87 6.30 1.01 17.85
C GLU A 87 5.93 0.31 16.52
N PRO A 88 6.33 -0.93 16.26
CA PRO A 88 5.95 -1.64 15.04
C PRO A 88 4.49 -2.13 15.11
N GLU A 89 3.74 -1.96 14.03
CA GLU A 89 2.40 -2.55 13.85
C GLU A 89 2.44 -3.58 12.70
N PRO A 90 1.82 -4.77 12.86
CA PRO A 90 1.66 -5.70 11.75
C PRO A 90 0.79 -5.14 10.62
N ALA A 91 1.29 -5.22 9.38
CA ALA A 91 0.58 -4.75 8.20
C ALA A 91 -0.83 -5.36 8.03
N HIS A 92 -1.02 -6.61 8.46
CA HIS A 92 -2.30 -7.31 8.50
C HIS A 92 -2.35 -8.28 9.69
N PRO A 93 -3.54 -8.72 10.16
CA PRO A 93 -3.65 -9.69 11.25
C PRO A 93 -2.98 -11.03 10.92
N GLU A 94 -2.54 -11.74 11.95
CA GLU A 94 -2.09 -13.13 11.85
C GLU A 94 -3.27 -14.08 11.64
N GLY A 95 -3.00 -15.25 11.04
CA GLY A 95 -4.00 -16.32 10.84
C GLY A 95 -4.97 -16.10 9.68
N MET A 96 -4.90 -14.96 8.99
CA MET A 96 -5.69 -14.71 7.77
C MET A 96 -4.94 -15.17 6.52
N ILE A 97 -5.67 -15.82 5.60
CA ILE A 97 -5.13 -16.24 4.30
C ILE A 97 -5.49 -15.17 3.27
N TYR A 98 -4.47 -14.62 2.61
CA TYR A 98 -4.61 -13.66 1.53
C TYR A 98 -4.13 -14.26 0.21
N TRP A 99 -4.60 -13.71 -0.91
CA TRP A 99 -4.04 -14.08 -2.21
C TRP A 99 -2.65 -13.47 -2.36
N ASP A 100 -1.64 -14.29 -2.67
CA ASP A 100 -0.23 -13.88 -2.65
C ASP A 100 0.06 -12.62 -3.47
N ASP A 101 -0.51 -12.47 -4.67
CA ASP A 101 -0.26 -11.28 -5.50
C ASP A 101 -0.72 -9.98 -4.83
N LEU A 102 -1.73 -10.03 -3.96
CA LEU A 102 -2.24 -8.87 -3.24
C LEU A 102 -1.31 -8.43 -2.10
N LEU A 103 -0.41 -9.31 -1.63
CA LEU A 103 0.59 -8.97 -0.62
C LEU A 103 1.58 -7.92 -1.12
N ARG A 104 1.68 -7.68 -2.43
CA ARG A 104 2.42 -6.54 -3.00
C ARG A 104 1.93 -5.17 -2.49
N ALA A 105 0.68 -5.09 -2.02
CA ALA A 105 0.18 -3.88 -1.37
C ALA A 105 0.80 -3.66 0.02
N VAL A 106 1.25 -4.72 0.70
CA VAL A 106 2.04 -4.64 1.93
C VAL A 106 3.40 -4.01 1.62
N ASP A 107 4.08 -4.51 0.58
CA ASP A 107 5.36 -3.95 0.13
C ASP A 107 5.23 -2.45 -0.19
N LEU A 108 4.13 -2.04 -0.82
CA LEU A 108 3.87 -0.63 -1.14
C LEU A 108 3.74 0.24 0.12
N VAL A 109 3.00 -0.23 1.13
CA VAL A 109 2.83 0.52 2.39
C VAL A 109 4.14 0.54 3.18
N ALA A 110 4.90 -0.55 3.19
CA ALA A 110 6.20 -0.61 3.85
C ALA A 110 7.27 0.26 3.15
N LEU A 111 7.25 0.33 1.82
CA LEU A 111 8.13 1.24 1.08
C LEU A 111 7.78 2.70 1.38
N TYR A 112 6.49 3.01 1.50
CA TYR A 112 6.05 4.32 1.97
C TYR A 112 6.48 4.61 3.42
N ASP A 113 6.40 3.62 4.31
CA ASP A 113 6.88 3.71 5.70
C ASP A 113 8.37 4.06 5.75
N HIS A 114 9.17 3.38 4.94
CA HIS A 114 10.60 3.64 4.80
C HIS A 114 10.88 5.07 4.29
N LEU A 115 10.16 5.52 3.25
CA LEU A 115 10.26 6.89 2.76
C LEU A 115 9.92 7.92 3.85
N VAL A 116 8.84 7.71 4.60
CA VAL A 116 8.44 8.61 5.68
C VAL A 116 9.57 8.75 6.69
N ALA A 117 10.11 7.63 7.14
CA ALA A 117 11.19 7.63 8.13
C ALA A 117 12.48 8.28 7.58
N LEU A 118 12.83 8.06 6.31
CA LEU A 118 13.93 8.77 5.64
C LEU A 118 13.73 10.28 5.63
N THR A 119 12.53 10.77 5.34
CA THR A 119 12.25 12.21 5.35
C THR A 119 12.27 12.83 6.74
N TYR A 120 12.08 12.03 7.80
CA TYR A 120 12.23 12.49 9.19
C TYR A 120 13.68 12.52 9.64
N LYS A 121 14.46 11.48 9.29
CA LYS A 121 15.88 11.37 9.63
C LYS A 121 16.75 12.36 8.84
N TYR A 122 16.41 12.60 7.57
CA TYR A 122 17.15 13.44 6.64
C TYR A 122 16.27 14.55 6.02
N PRO A 123 15.77 15.49 6.84
CA PRO A 123 14.79 16.49 6.39
C PRO A 123 15.36 17.53 5.41
N SER A 124 16.67 17.67 5.32
CA SER A 124 17.35 18.65 4.45
C SER A 124 18.08 18.03 3.26
N HIS A 125 17.88 16.72 3.02
CA HIS A 125 18.59 16.00 1.94
C HIS A 125 18.12 16.40 0.54
N LEU A 126 16.85 16.79 0.41
CA LEU A 126 16.25 17.25 -0.85
C LEU A 126 15.77 18.69 -0.69
N ASP A 127 15.75 19.45 -1.79
CA ASP A 127 15.26 20.83 -1.82
C ASP A 127 13.74 20.94 -1.55
N GLU A 128 13.00 19.86 -1.85
CA GLU A 128 11.56 19.78 -1.61
C GLU A 128 11.24 19.62 -0.10
N SER A 129 10.19 20.28 0.38
CA SER A 129 9.75 20.14 1.78
C SER A 129 9.46 18.67 2.13
N PRO A 130 10.00 18.13 3.24
CA PRO A 130 9.73 16.75 3.70
C PRO A 130 8.24 16.43 3.81
N LYS A 131 7.44 17.37 4.31
CA LYS A 131 5.98 17.23 4.44
C LYS A 131 5.30 17.11 3.07
N ALA A 132 5.78 17.84 2.07
CA ALA A 132 5.25 17.78 0.71
C ALA A 132 5.56 16.42 0.06
N ILE A 133 6.80 15.93 0.22
CA ILE A 133 7.22 14.60 -0.26
C ILE A 133 6.33 13.52 0.36
N ARG A 134 6.19 13.51 1.71
CA ARG A 134 5.36 12.53 2.43
C ARG A 134 3.90 12.57 1.99
N LYS A 135 3.33 13.76 1.82
CA LYS A 135 1.94 13.93 1.39
C LYS A 135 1.71 13.45 -0.04
N ALA A 136 2.61 13.78 -0.96
CA ALA A 136 2.54 13.32 -2.35
C ALA A 136 2.65 11.79 -2.44
N ALA A 137 3.62 11.22 -1.74
CA ALA A 137 3.81 9.76 -1.68
C ALA A 137 2.62 9.05 -1.00
N MET A 138 2.02 9.64 0.05
CA MET A 138 0.80 9.09 0.67
C MET A 138 -0.32 8.96 -0.37
N ILE A 139 -0.55 10.00 -1.18
CA ILE A 139 -1.61 10.00 -2.19
C ILE A 139 -1.36 8.90 -3.24
N VAL A 140 -0.11 8.73 -3.67
CA VAL A 140 0.28 7.68 -4.62
C VAL A 140 0.02 6.29 -4.03
N THR A 141 0.41 6.07 -2.76
CA THR A 141 0.28 4.80 -2.02
C THR A 141 -1.20 4.47 -1.73
N MET A 142 -1.98 5.46 -1.31
CA MET A 142 -3.38 5.30 -0.90
C MET A 142 -4.34 5.04 -2.09
N ARG A 143 -4.11 5.69 -3.23
CA ARG A 143 -4.99 5.60 -4.41
C ARG A 143 -5.32 4.18 -4.86
N PRO A 144 -4.36 3.24 -5.04
CA PRO A 144 -4.68 1.87 -5.41
C PRO A 144 -5.51 1.15 -4.33
N LEU A 145 -5.27 1.41 -3.05
CA LEU A 145 -6.05 0.82 -1.95
C LEU A 145 -7.53 1.25 -2.01
N CYS A 146 -7.81 2.51 -2.39
CA CYS A 146 -9.19 2.99 -2.58
C CYS A 146 -9.94 2.27 -3.72
N ARG A 147 -9.21 1.78 -4.73
CA ARG A 147 -9.81 1.22 -5.95
C ARG A 147 -10.36 -0.18 -5.75
N VAL A 148 -10.11 -0.82 -4.61
CA VAL A 148 -10.61 -2.18 -4.31
C VAL A 148 -12.11 -2.31 -4.51
N ARG A 149 -12.91 -1.30 -4.14
CA ARG A 149 -14.38 -1.33 -4.34
C ARG A 149 -14.79 -1.36 -5.81
N ARG A 150 -14.05 -0.67 -6.68
CA ARG A 150 -14.33 -0.68 -8.13
C ARG A 150 -13.87 -2.00 -8.74
N ALA A 151 -12.68 -2.46 -8.41
CA ALA A 151 -12.14 -3.72 -8.89
C ALA A 151 -13.02 -4.92 -8.47
N SER A 152 -13.47 -4.95 -7.21
CA SER A 152 -14.39 -5.98 -6.70
C SER A 152 -15.72 -6.00 -7.47
N ARG A 153 -16.29 -4.81 -7.79
CA ARG A 153 -17.50 -4.75 -8.62
C ARG A 153 -17.29 -5.31 -10.03
N ILE A 154 -16.15 -5.02 -10.66
CA ILE A 154 -15.82 -5.54 -11.99
C ILE A 154 -15.65 -7.07 -11.94
N ALA A 155 -14.90 -7.58 -10.97
CA ALA A 155 -14.69 -9.01 -10.77
C ALA A 155 -16.02 -9.75 -10.53
N ASN A 156 -16.84 -9.25 -9.60
CA ASN A 156 -18.13 -9.86 -9.25
C ASN A 156 -19.16 -9.79 -10.40
N SER A 157 -19.04 -8.79 -11.29
CA SER A 157 -19.93 -8.67 -12.46
C SER A 157 -19.60 -9.63 -13.61
N GLY A 158 -18.53 -10.42 -13.51
CA GLY A 158 -18.08 -11.30 -14.59
C GLY A 158 -17.38 -10.60 -15.76
N ARG A 159 -17.54 -9.27 -15.90
CA ARG A 159 -16.89 -8.43 -16.94
C ARG A 159 -15.38 -8.58 -17.01
N ALA A 160 -14.74 -8.94 -15.90
CA ALA A 160 -13.31 -9.24 -15.84
C ALA A 160 -12.89 -10.44 -16.71
N PHE A 161 -13.85 -11.29 -17.10
CA PHE A 161 -13.62 -12.60 -17.70
C PHE A 161 -14.25 -12.76 -19.10
N GLU A 162 -14.96 -11.74 -19.60
CA GLU A 162 -15.67 -11.78 -20.89
C GLU A 162 -14.75 -11.62 -22.12
N GLN A 163 -13.48 -11.24 -21.93
CA GLN A 163 -12.49 -11.08 -23.00
C GLN A 163 -11.46 -12.24 -23.08
N GLY A 164 -11.77 -13.41 -22.52
CA GLY A 164 -10.83 -14.53 -22.36
C GLY A 164 -11.15 -15.77 -23.20
#